data_AF-A0A2K4I6S6-F1
#
_entry.id   AF-A0A2K4I6S6-F1
#
_cell.length_a   1.000
_cell.length_b   1.000
_cell.length_c   1.000
_cell.angle_alpha   90.00
_cell.angle_beta   90.00
_cell.angle_gamma   90.00
#
_symmetry.space_group_name_H-M   'P 1'
#
loop_
_entity.id
_entity.type
_entity.pdbx_description
1 polymer ?
#
loop_
_entity_poly.entity_id
_entity_poly.type
_entity_poly.pdbx_seq_one_letter_code
_entity_poly.pdbx_strand_id
1 'polypeptide(L)' 'MKHVIEVFDRKTEDLLLSVEIASHHEEALKVLMNWQHPEDEFDGSDLDEEQIKVLEDWTGEKLLDATHIVQLVCIE' A
#
# COMPACT_ATOMS: atom_id res chain seq x y z
N MET A 1 -2.48 -3.51 14.46
CA MET A 1 -1.76 -3.68 13.19
C MET A 1 -2.74 -3.60 12.06
N LYS A 2 -2.70 -2.47 11.37
CA LYS A 2 -3.50 -2.19 10.19
C LYS A 2 -2.54 -1.87 9.06
N HIS A 3 -2.82 -2.47 7.91
CA HIS A 3 -2.12 -2.16 6.69
C HIS A 3 -2.76 -0.96 6.04
N VAL A 4 -1.96 0.05 5.77
CA VAL A 4 -2.42 1.30 5.21
C VAL A 4 -1.60 1.61 3.98
N ILE A 5 -2.30 1.99 2.91
CA ILE A 5 -1.68 2.48 1.69
C ILE A 5 -1.63 3.99 1.80
N GLU A 6 -0.45 4.55 1.66
CA GLU A 6 -0.24 5.98 1.64
C GLU A 6 0.21 6.42 0.26
N VAL A 7 -0.45 7.46 -0.25
CA VAL A 7 -0.16 8.07 -1.54
C VAL A 7 0.40 9.46 -1.29
N PHE A 8 1.60 9.71 -1.80
CA PHE A 8 2.31 10.98 -1.67
C PHE A 8 2.46 11.65 -3.03
N ASP A 9 2.47 12.98 -3.04
CA ASP A 9 2.89 13.73 -4.23
C ASP A 9 4.41 13.65 -4.38
N ARG A 10 4.86 13.19 -5.56
CA ARG A 10 6.30 13.00 -5.86
C ARG A 10 7.09 14.31 -5.86
N LYS A 11 6.45 15.48 -6.03
CA LYS A 11 7.13 16.78 -6.08
C LYS A 11 7.16 17.47 -4.73
N THR A 12 6.06 17.42 -3.97
CA THR A 12 5.95 18.15 -2.70
C THR A 12 6.18 17.26 -1.49
N GLU A 13 6.19 15.93 -1.66
CA GLU A 13 6.25 14.93 -0.60
C GLU A 13 5.06 15.02 0.37
N ASP A 14 3.97 15.69 -0.02
CA ASP A 14 2.75 15.77 0.77
C ASP A 14 1.96 14.45 0.69
N LEU A 15 1.43 14.00 1.83
CA LEU A 15 0.47 12.91 1.89
C LEU A 15 -0.86 13.36 1.27
N LEU A 16 -1.22 12.75 0.15
CA LEU A 16 -2.46 13.05 -0.58
C LEU A 16 -3.62 12.18 -0.10
N LEU A 17 -3.36 10.90 0.15
CA LEU A 17 -4.37 9.92 0.50
C LEU A 17 -3.78 8.85 1.43
N SER A 18 -4.60 8.37 2.36
CA SER A 18 -4.28 7.25 3.25
C SER A 18 -5.49 6.34 3.31
N VAL A 19 -5.32 5.08 2.91
CA VAL A 19 -6.42 4.10 2.79
C VAL A 19 -6.08 2.85 3.57
N GLU A 20 -6.94 2.48 4.51
CA GLU A 20 -6.81 1.23 5.26
C GLU A 20 -7.22 0.04 4.38
N ILE A 21 -6.37 -0.98 4.31
CA ILE A 21 -6.69 -2.26 3.70
C ILE A 21 -7.51 -3.06 4.72
N ALA A 22 -8.69 -3.52 4.30
CA ALA A 22 -9.54 -4.31 5.15
C ALA A 22 -8.86 -5.63 5.56
N SER A 23 -8.96 -5.99 6.84
CA SER A 23 -8.23 -7.13 7.43
C SER A 23 -8.49 -8.49 6.77
N HIS A 24 -9.60 -8.65 6.05
CA HIS A 24 -9.89 -9.89 5.31
C HIS A 24 -8.99 -10.09 4.07
N HIS A 25 -8.26 -9.06 3.64
CA HIS A 25 -7.25 -9.14 2.59
C HIS A 25 -5.85 -9.45 3.10
N GLU A 26 -5.63 -9.66 4.41
CA GLU A 26 -4.29 -9.84 4.99
C GLU A 26 -3.51 -11.02 4.35
N GLU A 27 -4.15 -12.17 4.15
CA GLU A 27 -3.50 -13.32 3.48
C GLU A 27 -3.17 -13.01 2.02
N ALA A 28 -4.05 -12.29 1.32
CA ALA A 28 -3.82 -11.89 -0.06
C ALA A 28 -2.69 -10.85 -0.16
N LEU A 29 -2.60 -9.95 0.81
CA LEU A 29 -1.56 -8.93 0.90
C LEU A 29 -0.17 -9.56 1.11
N LYS A 30 -0.06 -10.55 2.00
CA LYS A 30 1.17 -11.33 2.19
C LYS A 30 1.68 -11.96 0.89
N VAL A 31 0.77 -12.50 0.09
CA VAL A 31 1.10 -13.09 -1.22
C VAL A 31 1.48 -12.00 -2.23
N LEU A 32 0.75 -10.88 -2.27
CA LEU A 32 1.02 -9.75 -3.17
C LEU A 32 2.38 -9.10 -2.92
N MET A 33 2.74 -8.95 -1.65
CA MET A 33 4.03 -8.39 -1.21
C MET A 33 5.15 -9.43 -1.20
N ASN A 34 4.83 -10.70 -1.44
CA ASN A 34 5.76 -11.83 -1.37
C ASN A 34 6.51 -11.91 -0.02
N TRP A 35 5.86 -11.50 1.08
CA TRP A 35 6.44 -11.52 2.41
C TRP A 35 6.77 -12.94 2.85
N GLN A 36 8.03 -13.15 3.24
CA GLN A 36 8.54 -14.44 3.70
C GLN A 36 8.66 -14.47 5.22
N HIS A 37 8.88 -13.31 5.83
CA HIS A 37 9.08 -13.13 7.25
C HIS A 37 8.06 -12.13 7.82
N PRO A 38 7.63 -12.30 9.08
CA PRO A 38 6.72 -11.33 9.72
C PRO A 38 7.33 -9.93 9.82
N GLU A 39 8.66 -9.81 9.83
CA GLU A 39 9.36 -8.53 9.85
C GLU A 39 9.18 -7.72 8.56
N ASP A 40 8.97 -8.39 7.42
CA ASP A 40 8.73 -7.76 6.12
C ASP A 40 7.44 -6.92 6.11
N GLU A 41 6.50 -7.23 7.01
CA GLU A 41 5.24 -6.50 7.19
C GLU A 41 5.44 -5.09 7.78
N PHE A 42 6.52 -4.91 8.55
CA PHE A 42 6.79 -3.65 9.26
C PHE A 42 7.70 -2.70 8.48
N ASP A 43 8.44 -3.22 7.51
CA ASP A 43 9.26 -2.41 6.62
C ASP A 43 8.35 -1.78 5.55
N GLY A 44 8.05 -0.50 5.74
CA GLY A 44 7.31 0.29 4.76
C GLY A 44 7.90 0.11 3.36
N SER A 45 7.05 -0.27 2.40
CA SER A 45 7.47 -0.74 1.09
C SER A 45 6.83 0.08 -0.02
N ASP A 46 7.66 0.57 -0.96
CA ASP A 46 7.17 1.19 -2.19
C ASP A 46 6.48 0.14 -3.07
N LEU A 47 5.30 0.48 -3.59
CA LEU A 47 4.49 -0.42 -4.39
C LEU A 47 4.74 -0.22 -5.88
N ASP A 48 4.82 -1.33 -6.62
CA ASP A 48 4.89 -1.28 -8.08
C ASP A 48 3.50 -1.15 -8.73
N GLU A 49 3.45 -0.85 -10.03
CA GLU A 49 2.19 -0.63 -10.76
C GLU A 49 1.25 -1.86 -10.75
N GLU A 50 1.80 -3.08 -10.67
CA GLU A 50 0.98 -4.30 -10.62
C GLU A 50 0.35 -4.46 -9.25
N GLN A 51 1.12 -4.25 -8.19
CA GLN A 51 0.65 -4.25 -6.81
C GLN A 51 -0.41 -3.17 -6.58
N ILE A 52 -0.16 -1.94 -7.06
CA ILE A 52 -1.08 -0.83 -6.91
C ILE A 52 -2.44 -1.15 -7.54
N LYS A 53 -2.48 -1.72 -8.76
CA LYS A 53 -3.74 -2.09 -9.40
C LYS A 53 -4.57 -3.07 -8.59
N VAL A 54 -3.92 -4.08 -7.98
CA VAL A 54 -4.61 -5.04 -7.12
C VAL A 54 -5.19 -4.34 -5.89
N LEU A 55 -4.47 -3.38 -5.33
CA LEU A 55 -4.91 -2.62 -4.17
C LEU A 55 -6.03 -1.61 -4.51
N GLU A 56 -6.02 -1.02 -5.71
CA GLU A 56 -7.13 -0.22 -6.24
C GLU A 56 -8.42 -1.07 -6.34
N ASP A 57 -8.30 -2.32 -6.80
CA ASP A 57 -9.45 -3.25 -6.86
C ASP A 57 -10.00 -3.61 -5.47
N TRP A 58 -9.15 -3.69 -4.44
CA TRP A 58 -9.57 -4.00 -3.06
C TRP A 58 -10.17 -2.79 -2.34
N THR A 59 -9.61 -1.62 -2.56
CA THR A 59 -10.00 -0.39 -1.86
C THR A 59 -11.10 0.37 -2.60
N GLY A 60 -11.24 0.17 -3.91
CA GLY A 60 -12.10 0.95 -4.79
C GLY A 60 -11.60 2.38 -5.04
N GLU A 61 -10.41 2.72 -4.52
CA GLU A 61 -9.78 4.02 -4.66
C GLU A 61 -8.81 4.03 -5.83
N LYS A 62 -8.61 5.20 -6.44
CA LYS A 62 -7.59 5.38 -7.47
C LYS A 62 -6.30 5.89 -6.84
N LEU A 63 -5.29 5.03 -6.80
CA LEU A 63 -4.02 5.22 -6.14
C LEU A 63 -2.92 5.61 -7.15
N LEU A 64 -2.97 5.06 -8.37
CA LEU A 64 -1.93 5.24 -9.38
C LEU A 64 -2.13 6.52 -10.22
N ASP A 65 -1.14 7.43 -10.14
CA ASP A 65 -0.97 8.55 -11.07
C ASP A 65 0.53 8.77 -11.36
N ALA A 66 0.86 9.44 -12.47
CA ALA A 66 2.22 9.70 -12.92
C ALA A 66 3.05 10.54 -11.93
N THR A 67 2.39 11.26 -11.02
CA THR A 67 3.02 12.09 -9.99
C THR A 67 2.92 11.50 -8.59
N HIS A 68 2.40 10.29 -8.42
CA HIS A 68 2.23 9.69 -7.10
C HIS A 68 3.39 8.77 -6.74
N ILE A 69 3.73 8.76 -5.45
CA ILE A 69 4.50 7.70 -4.80
C ILE A 69 3.49 6.94 -3.92
N VAL A 70 3.36 5.64 -4.13
CA VAL A 70 2.43 4.81 -3.37
C VAL A 70 3.25 3.84 -2.54
N GLN A 71 3.02 3.85 -1.23
CA GLN A 71 3.71 2.97 -0.29
C GLN A 71 2.71 2.24 0.60
N LEU A 72 3.10 1.05 1.05
CA LEU A 72 2.39 0.28 2.05
C LEU A 72 3.11 0.40 3.38
N VAL A 73 2.37 0.77 4.43
CA VAL A 73 2.89 0.88 5.79
C VAL A 73 2.02 0.07 6.75
N CYS A 74 2.63 -0.45 7.82
CA CYS A 74 1.92 -1.08 8.92
C CYS A 74 1.89 -0.11 10.12
N ILE A 75 0.68 0.19 10.61
CA ILE A 75 0.46 1.04 11.78
C ILE A 75 -0.14 0.23 12.94
N GLU A 76 0.18 0.61 14.17
CA GLU A 76 -0.31 -0.07 15.40
C GLU A 76 -1.82 0.07 15.60
#